data_AF-A0A077K1Y8-F1
#
_entry.id   AF-A0A077K1Y8-F1
#
_cell.length_a   1.000
_cell.length_b   1.000
_cell.length_c   1.000
_cell.angle_alpha   90.00
_cell.angle_beta   90.00
_cell.angle_gamma   90.00
#
_symmetry.space_group_name_H-M   'P 1'
#
loop_
_entity.id
_entity.type
_entity.pdbx_description
1 polymer ?
#
loop_
_entity_poly.entity_id
_entity_poly.type
_entity_poly.pdbx_seq_one_letter_code
_entity_poly.pdbx_strand_id
1 'polypeptide(L)'
;QPADPSAAKETAPPASFSSSENFPSRSPPTQSPLPSEPFDPDPRATQEASKESWTKLFSKKPAPRCEHGEPCITLTTKKPGVNCGRQFWICPRPIGPSGQKEVGTQWRCGVFIWSSDWKGD
;
A
#
# COMPACT_ATOMS: atom_id res chain seq x y z
N GLN A 1 -20.70 -41.78 -25.40
CA GLN A 1 -20.58 -41.03 -26.67
C GLN A 1 -20.08 -39.62 -26.35
N PRO A 2 -19.10 -39.09 -27.10
CA PRO A 2 -18.66 -37.70 -26.98
C PRO A 2 -19.39 -36.78 -27.97
N ALA A 3 -19.45 -35.48 -27.68
CA ALA A 3 -19.73 -34.43 -28.65
C ALA A 3 -19.19 -33.07 -28.14
N ASP A 4 -18.01 -32.71 -28.62
CA ASP A 4 -17.56 -31.33 -28.79
C ASP A 4 -18.17 -30.77 -30.10
N PRO A 5 -18.30 -29.45 -30.30
CA PRO A 5 -17.36 -28.83 -31.25
C PRO A 5 -17.00 -27.34 -31.01
N SER A 6 -15.73 -27.10 -30.69
CA SER A 6 -14.72 -26.29 -31.43
C SER A 6 -15.10 -25.14 -32.40
N ALA A 7 -14.24 -24.09 -32.38
CA ALA A 7 -13.90 -23.11 -33.45
C ALA A 7 -14.94 -22.01 -33.82
N ALA A 8 -14.64 -20.73 -34.10
CA ALA A 8 -13.41 -19.89 -34.14
C ALA A 8 -13.84 -18.38 -34.00
N LYS A 9 -13.11 -17.28 -34.32
CA LYS A 9 -11.85 -17.06 -35.06
C LYS A 9 -11.15 -15.71 -34.73
N GLU A 10 -9.83 -15.74 -34.90
CA GLU A 10 -8.77 -14.74 -35.17
C GLU A 10 -9.08 -13.55 -36.12
N THR A 11 -8.40 -12.40 -35.91
CA THR A 11 -7.60 -11.60 -36.90
C THR A 11 -7.47 -10.11 -36.50
N ALA A 12 -6.28 -9.51 -36.72
CA ALA A 12 -5.92 -8.13 -36.37
C ALA A 12 -5.70 -7.21 -37.63
N PRO A 13 -4.85 -6.15 -37.59
CA PRO A 13 -5.20 -4.75 -37.94
C PRO A 13 -4.92 -4.38 -39.43
N PRO A 14 -5.05 -3.10 -39.85
CA PRO A 14 -3.87 -2.20 -39.80
C PRO A 14 -4.11 -0.68 -39.62
N ALA A 15 -2.98 0.03 -39.52
CA ALA A 15 -2.71 1.47 -39.41
C ALA A 15 -3.55 2.48 -40.23
N SER A 16 -3.60 3.74 -39.77
CA SER A 16 -2.92 4.91 -40.41
C SER A 16 -3.50 6.27 -39.98
N PHE A 17 -2.66 7.18 -39.48
CA PHE A 17 -2.35 8.42 -40.21
C PHE A 17 -1.10 9.11 -39.63
N SER A 18 -0.35 9.74 -40.52
CA SER A 18 0.85 10.53 -40.23
C SER A 18 0.60 11.97 -40.68
N SER A 19 1.13 12.97 -39.99
CA SER A 19 1.73 14.17 -40.60
C SER A 19 2.41 15.06 -39.57
N SER A 20 3.43 15.77 -40.03
CA SER A 20 4.39 16.54 -39.26
C SER A 20 4.00 18.02 -39.09
N GLU A 21 4.93 18.74 -38.47
CA GLU A 21 5.22 20.19 -38.56
C GLU A 21 4.85 21.01 -37.30
N ASN A 22 5.81 21.36 -36.44
CA ASN A 22 6.97 22.26 -36.63
C ASN A 22 6.58 23.73 -36.45
N PHE A 23 6.85 24.31 -35.27
CA PHE A 23 7.02 25.76 -35.02
C PHE A 23 7.64 25.99 -33.62
N PRO A 24 8.26 27.15 -33.34
CA PRO A 24 9.71 27.19 -33.32
C PRO A 24 10.34 27.18 -31.91
N SER A 25 11.64 26.91 -31.91
CA SER A 25 12.54 27.16 -30.77
C SER A 25 12.38 28.58 -30.22
N ARG A 26 12.02 28.67 -28.94
CA ARG A 26 12.24 29.87 -28.12
C ARG A 26 13.18 29.48 -26.97
N SER A 27 14.47 29.62 -27.23
CA SER A 27 15.50 29.60 -26.19
C SER A 27 15.12 30.60 -25.08
N PRO A 28 15.02 30.18 -23.81
CA PRO A 28 15.07 31.13 -22.71
C PRO A 28 16.41 31.89 -22.77
N PRO A 29 16.44 33.21 -22.54
CA PRO A 29 17.69 33.95 -22.56
C PRO A 29 18.64 33.44 -21.47
N THR A 30 19.91 33.29 -21.84
CA THR A 30 21.02 33.00 -20.93
C THR A 30 21.09 34.04 -19.81
N GLN A 31 20.50 33.73 -18.66
CA GLN A 31 20.83 34.39 -17.41
C GLN A 31 22.00 33.65 -16.79
N SER A 32 23.20 34.17 -17.00
CA SER A 32 24.39 33.78 -16.22
C SER A 32 24.08 33.96 -14.72
N PRO A 33 24.64 33.09 -13.86
CA PRO A 33 24.13 32.93 -12.50
C PRO A 33 24.34 34.21 -11.69
N LEU A 34 23.24 34.74 -11.14
CA LEU A 34 23.32 35.36 -9.82
C LEU A 34 23.99 34.32 -8.89
N PRO A 35 24.95 34.68 -8.03
CA PRO A 35 25.44 33.74 -7.04
C PRO A 35 24.22 33.29 -6.22
N SER A 36 23.81 32.05 -6.46
CA SER A 36 23.01 31.33 -5.50
C SER A 36 23.91 31.22 -4.29
N GLU A 37 23.69 32.11 -3.33
CA GLU A 37 24.19 31.98 -1.96
C GLU A 37 24.17 30.49 -1.63
N PRO A 38 25.28 29.91 -1.13
CA PRO A 38 25.21 28.55 -0.65
C PRO A 38 24.06 28.52 0.34
N PHE A 39 23.00 27.81 -0.01
CA PHE A 39 21.98 27.42 0.95
C PHE A 39 22.72 26.46 1.89
N ASP A 40 23.43 27.02 2.86
CA ASP A 40 23.87 26.32 4.06
C ASP A 40 22.59 25.75 4.66
N PRO A 41 22.31 24.45 4.43
CA PRO A 41 21.06 23.89 4.88
C PRO A 41 21.25 23.76 6.38
N ASP A 42 20.55 24.60 7.15
CA ASP A 42 20.75 24.75 8.60
C ASP A 42 21.13 23.37 9.18
N PRO A 43 22.32 23.21 9.79
CA PRO A 43 22.80 21.89 10.21
C PRO A 43 21.79 21.20 11.13
N ARG A 44 20.93 21.97 11.82
CA ARG A 44 19.75 21.47 12.52
C ARG A 44 18.67 20.94 11.58
N ALA A 45 18.26 21.66 10.54
CA ALA A 45 17.28 21.19 9.55
C ALA A 45 17.76 19.92 8.82
N THR A 46 19.05 19.85 8.45
CA THR A 46 19.66 18.64 7.87
C THR A 46 19.64 17.47 8.86
N GLN A 47 19.89 17.74 10.15
CA GLN A 47 19.80 16.74 11.21
C GLN A 47 18.35 16.29 11.49
N GLU A 48 17.38 17.21 11.45
CA GLU A 48 15.95 16.94 11.62
C GLU A 48 15.44 16.06 10.47
N ALA A 49 15.68 16.43 9.20
CA ALA A 49 15.34 15.62 8.03
C ALA A 49 15.99 14.22 8.05
N SER A 50 17.23 14.12 8.54
CA SER A 50 17.91 12.82 8.72
C SER A 50 17.24 11.96 9.79
N LYS A 51 16.83 12.55 10.92
CA LYS A 51 16.09 11.86 11.99
C LYS A 51 14.72 11.37 11.52
N GLU A 52 13.99 12.21 10.78
CA GLU A 52 12.70 11.85 10.19
C GLU A 52 12.83 10.68 9.20
N SER A 53 13.87 10.71 8.36
CA SER A 53 14.18 9.64 7.40
C SER A 53 14.39 8.29 8.09
N TRP A 54 15.24 8.25 9.12
CA TRP A 54 15.46 7.03 9.91
C TRP A 54 14.21 6.58 10.67
N THR A 55 13.46 7.53 11.24
CA THR A 55 12.20 7.23 11.95
C THR A 55 11.18 6.59 11.00
N LYS A 56 11.06 7.08 9.77
CA LYS A 56 10.12 6.55 8.76
C LYS A 56 10.49 5.13 8.32
N LEU A 57 11.79 4.82 8.17
CA LEU A 57 12.27 3.49 7.78
C LEU A 57 12.03 2.42 8.86
N PHE A 58 12.14 2.78 10.14
CA PHE A 58 11.92 1.85 11.27
C PHE A 58 10.53 1.96 11.91
N SER A 59 9.65 2.82 11.39
CA SER A 59 8.26 2.92 11.85
C SER A 59 7.51 1.63 11.57
N LYS A 60 6.79 1.13 12.58
CA LYS A 60 5.88 0.00 12.39
C LYS A 60 4.72 0.44 11.48
N LYS A 61 4.32 -0.44 10.57
CA LYS A 61 3.09 -0.26 9.77
C LYS A 61 1.90 -0.01 10.72
N PRO A 62 0.95 0.87 10.34
CA PRO A 62 -0.26 1.08 11.14
C PRO A 62 -1.03 -0.24 11.30
N ALA A 63 -1.81 -0.38 12.37
CA ALA A 63 -2.69 -1.53 12.53
C ALA A 63 -3.90 -1.42 11.59
N PRO A 64 -4.33 -2.51 10.93
CA PRO A 64 -5.57 -2.48 10.15
C PRO A 64 -6.76 -2.18 11.06
N ARG A 65 -7.76 -1.46 10.55
CA ARG A 65 -9.02 -1.24 11.26
C ARG A 65 -9.96 -2.43 11.09
N CYS A 66 -10.70 -2.77 12.13
CA CYS A 66 -11.77 -3.76 12.05
C CYS A 66 -13.09 -3.13 11.57
N GLU A 67 -14.15 -3.95 11.40
CA GLU A 67 -15.49 -3.50 10.98
C GLU A 67 -16.10 -2.40 11.91
N HIS A 68 -15.59 -2.26 13.13
CA HIS A 68 -15.99 -1.21 14.08
C HIS A 68 -15.19 0.11 13.95
N GLY A 69 -14.24 0.19 13.01
CA GLY A 69 -13.30 1.31 12.86
C GLY A 69 -12.15 1.33 13.88
N GLU A 70 -12.15 0.43 14.88
CA GLU A 70 -11.11 0.30 15.89
C GLU A 70 -9.84 -0.37 15.33
N PRO A 71 -8.63 0.03 15.76
CA PRO A 71 -7.40 -0.63 15.36
C PRO A 71 -7.34 -2.08 15.89
N CYS A 72 -6.93 -3.01 15.05
CA CYS A 72 -6.80 -4.42 15.42
C CYS A 72 -5.61 -4.66 16.37
N ILE A 73 -5.72 -5.71 17.18
CA ILE A 73 -4.61 -6.23 18.00
C ILE A 73 -3.90 -7.37 17.28
N THR A 74 -2.58 -7.49 17.50
CA THR A 74 -1.77 -8.59 16.96
C THR A 74 -1.71 -9.76 17.94
N LEU A 75 -1.87 -10.98 17.44
CA LEU A 75 -1.63 -12.22 18.17
C LEU A 75 -0.68 -13.14 17.39
N THR A 76 0.04 -13.99 18.11
CA THR A 76 0.98 -14.98 17.53
C THR A 76 0.42 -16.40 17.70
N THR A 77 0.43 -17.18 16.64
CA THR A 77 0.03 -18.60 16.69
C THR A 77 1.08 -19.41 17.46
N LYS A 78 0.70 -19.96 18.62
CA LYS A 78 1.57 -20.81 19.46
C LYS A 78 1.41 -22.32 19.20
N LYS A 79 0.38 -22.73 18.47
CA LYS A 79 0.12 -24.14 18.17
C LYS A 79 1.18 -24.67 17.19
N PRO A 80 1.80 -25.84 17.45
CA PRO A 80 2.77 -26.42 16.52
C PRO A 80 2.15 -26.75 15.16
N GLY A 81 2.94 -26.61 14.10
CA GLY A 81 2.53 -26.78 12.70
C GLY A 81 2.90 -25.58 11.83
N VAL A 82 2.45 -25.58 10.57
CA VAL A 82 2.82 -24.61 9.52
C VAL A 82 2.57 -23.13 9.88
N ASN A 83 1.67 -22.85 10.81
CA ASN A 83 1.37 -21.48 11.25
C ASN A 83 2.11 -21.06 12.53
N CYS A 84 2.90 -21.93 13.17
CA CYS A 84 3.61 -21.59 14.40
C CYS A 84 4.50 -20.35 14.22
N GLY A 85 4.45 -19.41 15.17
CA GLY A 85 5.18 -18.14 15.10
C GLY A 85 4.59 -17.09 14.14
N ARG A 86 3.62 -17.45 13.28
CA ARG A 86 2.95 -16.46 12.41
C ARG A 86 2.05 -15.54 13.23
N GLN A 87 2.15 -14.25 12.93
CA GLN A 87 1.35 -13.18 13.53
C GLN A 87 0.12 -12.85 12.67
N PHE A 88 -0.98 -12.52 13.32
CA PHE A 88 -2.23 -12.12 12.70
C PHE A 88 -2.94 -11.05 13.53
N TRP A 89 -3.77 -10.27 12.85
CA TRP A 89 -4.58 -9.19 13.40
C TRP A 89 -6.02 -9.66 13.63
N ILE A 90 -6.62 -9.26 14.76
CA ILE A 90 -8.05 -9.45 15.05
C ILE A 90 -8.66 -8.20 15.67
N CYS A 91 -9.99 -8.10 15.60
CA CYS A 91 -10.75 -7.08 16.34
C CYS A 91 -10.49 -7.18 17.86
N PRO A 92 -10.25 -6.04 18.56
CA PRO A 92 -9.91 -6.02 19.99
C PRO A 92 -11.07 -6.42 20.92
N ARG A 93 -12.32 -6.31 20.45
CA ARG A 93 -13.53 -6.54 21.26
C ARG A 93 -13.59 -7.98 21.83
N PRO A 94 -14.29 -8.19 22.97
CA PRO A 94 -14.50 -9.52 23.53
C PRO A 94 -15.38 -10.41 22.63
N ILE A 95 -15.25 -11.74 22.78
CA ILE A 95 -16.14 -12.70 22.11
C ILE A 95 -17.55 -12.57 22.72
N GLY A 96 -18.57 -12.53 21.85
CA GLY A 96 -19.97 -12.44 22.27
C GLY A 96 -20.53 -13.73 22.85
N PRO A 97 -21.68 -13.67 23.53
CA PRO A 97 -22.32 -14.85 24.13
C PRO A 97 -22.73 -15.90 23.08
N SER A 98 -22.86 -15.50 21.82
CA SER A 98 -23.09 -16.39 20.67
C SER A 98 -21.88 -17.28 20.34
N GLY A 99 -20.67 -16.88 20.73
CA GLY A 99 -19.41 -17.46 20.25
C GLY A 99 -19.13 -17.28 18.75
N GLN A 100 -20.01 -16.58 18.01
CA GLN A 100 -19.93 -16.40 16.57
C GLN A 100 -19.38 -15.02 16.20
N LYS A 101 -19.17 -14.81 14.89
CA LYS A 101 -18.79 -13.51 14.33
C LYS A 101 -20.01 -12.60 14.32
N GLU A 102 -19.95 -11.47 15.00
CA GLU A 102 -21.07 -10.53 15.06
C GLU A 102 -20.73 -9.24 14.30
N VAL A 103 -21.72 -8.66 13.61
CA VAL A 103 -21.56 -7.45 12.80
C VAL A 103 -22.42 -6.34 13.39
N GLY A 104 -21.83 -5.16 13.63
CA GLY A 104 -22.54 -4.01 14.18
C GLY A 104 -22.90 -4.10 15.67
N THR A 105 -22.43 -5.12 16.40
CA THR A 105 -22.64 -5.26 17.85
C THR A 105 -21.42 -4.80 18.65
N GLN A 106 -21.51 -4.84 19.99
CA GLN A 106 -20.39 -4.56 20.90
C GLN A 106 -19.35 -5.70 20.98
N TRP A 107 -19.56 -6.80 20.26
CA TRP A 107 -18.77 -8.02 20.37
C TRP A 107 -17.77 -8.14 19.21
N ARG A 108 -16.92 -9.17 19.22
CA ARG A 108 -15.87 -9.36 18.22
C ARG A 108 -16.44 -9.66 16.84
N CYS A 109 -16.07 -8.83 15.87
CA CYS A 109 -16.44 -9.04 14.47
C CYS A 109 -15.54 -10.03 13.75
N GLY A 110 -15.83 -10.27 12.47
CA GLY A 110 -15.24 -11.36 11.69
C GLY A 110 -13.78 -11.19 11.30
N VAL A 111 -13.19 -10.01 11.54
CA VAL A 111 -11.88 -9.60 11.02
C VAL A 111 -10.74 -10.49 11.51
N PHE A 112 -10.02 -11.03 10.52
CA PHE A 112 -8.80 -11.81 10.68
C PHE A 112 -7.88 -11.50 9.48
N ILE A 113 -6.67 -11.01 9.72
CA ILE A 113 -5.71 -10.62 8.66
C ILE A 113 -4.33 -11.12 9.07
N TRP A 114 -3.62 -11.91 8.25
CA TRP A 114 -2.23 -12.26 8.56
C TRP A 114 -1.35 -11.00 8.50
N SER A 115 -0.39 -10.87 9.42
CA SER A 115 0.51 -9.70 9.43
C SER A 115 1.43 -9.64 8.20
N SER A 116 1.60 -10.75 7.47
CA SER A 116 2.26 -10.81 6.15
C SER A 116 1.45 -10.15 5.04
N ASP A 117 0.13 -10.18 5.13
CA ASP A 117 -0.78 -9.84 4.04
C ASP A 117 -1.22 -8.36 4.13
N TRP A 118 -0.93 -7.71 5.27
CA TRP A 118 -1.26 -6.32 5.55
C TRP A 118 -0.29 -5.34 4.88
N LYS A 119 -0.83 -4.48 4.01
CA LYS A 119 -0.05 -3.53 3.20
C LYS A 119 0.21 -2.20 3.90
N GLY A 120 -0.73 -1.70 4.71
CA GLY A 120 -0.52 -0.52 5.57
C GLY A 120 -1.30 0.73 5.17
N ASP A 121 -2.41 0.56 4.45
CA ASP A 121 -3.33 1.63 4.01
C ASP A 121 -4.14 2.27 5.17
#